data_AF-A0A178KMX1-F1
#
_entry.id   AF-A0A178KMX1-F1
#
_cell.length_a   1.000
_cell.length_b   1.000
_cell.length_c   1.000
_cell.angle_alpha   90.00
_cell.angle_beta   90.00
_cell.angle_gamma   90.00
#
_symmetry.space_group_name_H-M   'P 1'
#
loop_
_entity.id
_entity.type
_entity.pdbx_description
1 polymer ?
#
loop_
_entity_poly.entity_id
_entity_poly.type
_entity_poly.pdbx_seq_one_letter_code
_entity_poly.pdbx_strand_id
1 'polypeptide(L)'
;MTRSKIRRLIDLCRVIELNVKDETVQACIVAVSMDHTIGENMIGEAFMNAYRSQAQPFIRALQSTGEFKVSMQMLMEELAI
;
A
#
# COMPACT_ATOMS: atom_id res chain seq x y z
N MET A 1 -1.34 10.25 9.63
CA MET A 1 0.12 10.22 9.35
C MET A 1 0.39 9.08 8.38
N THR A 2 -0.05 9.23 7.13
CA THR A 2 -0.26 8.13 6.16
C THR A 2 0.45 8.42 4.82
N ARG A 3 0.57 9.70 4.44
CA ARG A 3 1.11 10.13 3.14
C ARG A 3 2.61 9.88 2.96
N SER A 4 3.43 10.06 4.01
CA SER A 4 4.87 9.77 3.96
C SER A 4 5.17 8.27 3.77
N LYS A 5 4.39 7.40 4.44
CA LYS A 5 4.45 5.94 4.25
C LYS A 5 4.06 5.54 2.83
N ILE A 6 2.96 6.09 2.31
CA ILE A 6 2.51 5.85 0.93
C ILE A 6 3.60 6.22 -0.09
N ARG A 7 4.19 7.41 0.02
CA ARG A 7 5.26 7.84 -0.89
C ARG A 7 6.46 6.90 -0.86
N ARG A 8 6.90 6.49 0.32
CA ARG A 8 8.01 5.54 0.48
C ARG A 8 7.70 4.17 -0.15
N LEU A 9 6.45 3.72 -0.06
CA LEU A 9 6.00 2.48 -0.71
C LEU A 9 5.93 2.60 -2.24
N ILE A 10 5.51 3.76 -2.76
CA ILE A 10 5.57 4.06 -4.20
C ILE A 10 7.02 4.04 -4.69
N ASP A 11 7.93 4.70 -3.98
CA ASP A 11 9.35 4.74 -4.33
C ASP A 11 9.97 3.34 -4.25
N LEU A 12 9.60 2.54 -3.26
CA LEU A 12 9.98 1.14 -3.20
C LEU A 12 9.51 0.39 -4.45
N CYS A 13 8.24 0.49 -4.82
CA CYS A 13 7.68 -0.18 -6.01
C CYS A 13 8.46 0.18 -7.29
N ARG A 14 8.91 1.44 -7.42
CA ARG A 14 9.77 1.88 -8.54
C ARG A 14 11.12 1.18 -8.53
N VAL A 15 11.75 1.03 -7.38
CA VAL A 15 13.06 0.35 -7.22
C VAL A 15 12.97 -1.14 -7.54
N ILE A 16 11.87 -1.80 -7.16
CA ILE A 16 11.66 -3.23 -7.40
C ILE A 16 10.84 -3.52 -8.66
N GLU A 17 10.65 -2.52 -9.52
CA GLU A 17 9.99 -2.62 -10.83
C GLU A 17 8.55 -3.17 -10.79
N LEU A 18 7.81 -2.92 -9.70
CA LEU A 18 6.39 -3.24 -9.62
C LEU A 18 5.53 -2.14 -10.25
N ASN A 19 4.55 -2.55 -11.04
CA ASN A 19 3.62 -1.63 -11.67
C ASN A 19 2.67 -1.01 -10.63
N VAL A 20 2.90 0.25 -10.26
CA VAL A 20 2.04 1.00 -9.32
C VAL A 20 0.63 1.30 -9.84
N LYS A 21 0.35 1.01 -11.13
CA LYS A 21 -1.00 1.06 -11.71
C LYS A 21 -1.79 -0.24 -11.53
N ASP A 22 -1.13 -1.31 -11.07
CA ASP A 22 -1.79 -2.58 -10.76
C ASP A 22 -2.62 -2.44 -9.48
N GLU A 23 -3.89 -2.83 -9.54
CA GLU A 23 -4.82 -2.70 -8.41
C GLU A 23 -4.40 -3.52 -7.18
N THR A 24 -3.74 -4.67 -7.39
CA THR A 24 -3.20 -5.49 -6.30
C THR A 24 -2.01 -4.80 -5.64
N VAL A 25 -1.12 -4.20 -6.44
CA VAL A 25 0.00 -3.40 -5.90
C VAL A 25 -0.54 -2.21 -5.10
N GLN A 26 -1.50 -1.47 -5.64
CA GLN A 26 -2.12 -0.33 -4.95
C GLN A 26 -2.79 -0.75 -3.65
N ALA A 27 -3.53 -1.87 -3.67
CA ALA A 27 -4.18 -2.38 -2.47
C ALA A 27 -3.17 -2.82 -1.40
N CYS A 28 -2.02 -3.39 -1.80
CA CYS A 28 -0.94 -3.73 -0.88
C CYS A 28 -0.27 -2.47 -0.30
N ILE A 29 -0.05 -1.43 -1.11
CA ILE A 29 0.46 -0.14 -0.64
C ILE A 29 -0.47 0.42 0.43
N VAL A 30 -1.77 0.45 0.15
CA VAL A 30 -2.78 0.97 1.09
C VAL A 30 -2.81 0.14 2.36
N ALA A 31 -2.95 -1.18 2.27
CA ALA A 31 -3.05 -2.06 3.42
C ALA A 31 -1.84 -1.93 4.36
N VAL A 32 -0.62 -1.89 3.81
CA VAL A 32 0.60 -1.72 4.62
C VAL A 32 0.74 -0.30 5.18
N SER A 33 0.27 0.72 4.46
CA SER A 33 0.30 2.11 4.96
C SER A 33 -0.63 2.35 6.16
N MET A 34 -1.71 1.57 6.25
CA MET A 34 -2.71 1.65 7.33
C MET A 34 -2.23 0.98 8.62
N ASP A 35 -1.28 0.04 8.53
CA ASP A 35 -0.76 -0.62 9.71
C ASP A 35 0.26 0.29 10.45
N HIS A 36 -0.20 0.86 11.55
CA HIS A 36 0.58 1.72 12.43
C HIS A 36 1.58 0.97 13.30
N THR A 37 1.46 -0.36 13.40
CA THR A 37 2.38 -1.21 14.19
C THR A 37 3.67 -1.51 13.44
N ILE A 38 3.66 -1.38 12.10
CA ILE A 38 4.85 -1.57 11.26
C ILE A 38 5.82 -0.40 11.45
N GLY A 39 6.99 -0.73 12.00
CA GLY A 39 8.15 0.16 12.07
C GLY A 39 8.68 0.52 10.68
N GLU A 40 9.26 1.72 10.56
CA GLU A 40 9.69 2.26 9.25
C GLU A 40 10.73 1.40 8.53
N ASN A 41 11.59 0.72 9.27
CA ASN A 41 12.60 -0.19 8.74
C ASN A 41 12.01 -1.50 8.20
N MET A 42 10.81 -1.89 8.64
CA MET A 42 10.15 -3.14 8.25
C MET A 42 9.15 -2.94 7.10
N ILE A 43 8.93 -1.70 6.66
CA ILE A 43 7.85 -1.36 5.73
C ILE A 43 7.99 -2.06 4.37
N GLY A 44 9.22 -2.22 3.88
CA GLY A 44 9.48 -2.89 2.60
C GLY A 44 9.27 -4.40 2.67
N GLU A 45 9.70 -5.03 3.77
CA GLU A 45 9.45 -6.44 4.00
C GLU A 45 7.95 -6.73 4.14
N ALA A 46 7.24 -5.93 4.92
CA ALA A 46 5.80 -6.07 5.09
C ALA A 46 5.04 -5.90 3.76
N PHE A 47 5.46 -4.94 2.92
CA PHE A 47 4.92 -4.78 1.57
C PHE A 47 5.17 -6.02 0.70
N MET A 48 6.39 -6.54 0.67
CA MET A 48 6.71 -7.73 -0.11
C MET A 48 5.93 -8.96 0.36
N ASN A 49 5.73 -9.10 1.66
CA ASN A 49 4.91 -10.17 2.24
C ASN A 49 3.43 -10.02 1.85
N ALA A 50 2.87 -8.82 1.95
CA ALA A 50 1.51 -8.53 1.50
C ALA A 50 1.33 -8.84 0.01
N TYR A 51 2.24 -8.38 -0.84
CA TYR A 51 2.18 -8.59 -2.29
C TYR A 51 2.32 -10.07 -2.68
N ARG A 52 3.26 -10.81 -2.08
CA ARG A 52 3.49 -12.23 -2.36
C ARG A 52 2.39 -13.14 -1.84
N SER A 53 1.84 -12.83 -0.66
CA SER A 53 0.79 -13.65 -0.06
C SER A 53 -0.51 -13.65 -0.87
N GLN A 54 -0.73 -12.62 -1.71
CA GLN A 54 -1.91 -12.47 -2.57
C GLN A 54 -3.21 -12.80 -1.82
N ALA A 55 -3.36 -12.32 -0.59
CA ALA A 55 -4.48 -12.64 0.30
C ALA A 55 -5.77 -11.89 -0.12
N GLN A 56 -6.23 -12.15 -1.35
CA GLN A 56 -7.30 -11.44 -2.04
C GLN A 56 -8.60 -11.34 -1.24
N PRO A 57 -9.06 -12.36 -0.49
CA PRO A 57 -10.27 -12.23 0.34
C PRO A 57 -10.14 -11.15 1.42
N PHE A 58 -8.97 -11.05 2.07
CA PHE A 58 -8.74 -10.05 3.11
C PHE A 58 -8.56 -8.65 2.53
N ILE A 59 -7.86 -8.53 1.40
CA ILE A 59 -7.75 -7.26 0.68
C ILE A 59 -9.12 -6.74 0.25
N ARG A 60 -9.99 -7.60 -0.29
CA ARG A 60 -11.37 -7.22 -0.65
C ARG A 60 -12.19 -6.80 0.56
N ALA A 61 -12.04 -7.48 1.70
CA ALA A 61 -12.69 -7.07 2.95
C ALA A 61 -12.20 -5.67 3.40
N LEU A 62 -10.88 -5.43 3.33
CA LEU A 62 -10.27 -4.14 3.68
C LEU A 62 -10.76 -3.00 2.77
N GLN A 63 -10.91 -3.24 1.46
CA GLN A 63 -11.43 -2.26 0.49
C GLN A 63 -12.83 -1.73 0.85
N SER A 64 -13.61 -2.47 1.62
CA SER A 64 -14.94 -2.04 2.08
C SER A 64 -14.87 -0.96 3.18
N THR A 65 -13.75 -0.85 3.89
CA THR A 65 -13.58 0.02 5.05
C THR A 65 -13.39 1.49 4.67
N GLY A 66 -13.82 2.40 5.54
CA GLY A 66 -13.65 3.84 5.32
C GLY A 66 -12.18 4.27 5.30
N GLU A 67 -11.37 3.72 6.20
CA GLU A 67 -9.94 4.03 6.32
C GLU A 67 -9.16 3.63 5.06
N PHE A 68 -9.50 2.48 4.47
CA PHE A 68 -8.91 2.05 3.20
C PHE A 68 -9.27 3.02 2.08
N LYS A 69 -10.53 3.43 1.96
CA LYS A 69 -10.98 4.36 0.91
C LYS A 69 -10.26 5.71 1.01
N VAL A 70 -10.10 6.24 2.23
CA VAL A 70 -9.36 7.48 2.49
C VAL A 70 -7.88 7.32 2.11
N SER A 71 -7.26 6.21 2.50
CA SER A 71 -5.85 5.94 2.19
C SER A 71 -5.61 5.69 0.69
N MET A 72 -6.56 5.06 0.01
CA MET A 72 -6.55 4.88 -1.45
C MET A 72 -6.67 6.22 -2.17
N GLN A 73 -7.53 7.14 -1.69
CA GLN A 73 -7.58 8.49 -2.23
C GLN A 73 -6.23 9.20 -2.11
N MET A 74 -5.57 9.11 -0.95
CA MET A 74 -4.23 9.69 -0.76
C MET A 74 -3.19 9.07 -1.72
N LEU A 75 -3.27 7.76 -1.99
CA LEU A 75 -2.43 7.09 -2.97
C LEU A 75 -2.69 7.63 -4.39
N MET A 76 -3.96 7.79 -4.79
CA MET A 76 -4.31 8.34 -6.10
C MET A 76 -3.78 9.78 -6.28
N GLU A 77 -3.88 10.60 -5.23
CA GLU A 77 -3.32 11.96 -5.23
C GLU A 77 -1.79 11.97 -5.42
N GLU A 78 -1.06 11.07 -4.77
CA GLU A 78 0.40 10.96 -4.92
C GLU A 78 0.83 10.38 -6.28
N LEU A 79 -0.02 9.57 -6.94
CA LEU A 79 0.26 9.03 -8.28
C LEU A 79 -0.10 10.00 -9.42
N ALA A 80 -0.92 11.02 -9.15
CA ALA A 80 -1.31 12.03 -10.13
C ALA A 80 -0.30 13.19 -10.26
N ILE A 81 0.67 13.25 -9.34
CA ILE A 81 1.79 14.22 -9.30
C ILE A 81 3.00 13.61 -10.02
#